data_AF-A0A235BC21-F1
#
_entry.id   AF-A0A235BC21-F1
#
_cell.length_a   1.000
_cell.length_b   1.000
_cell.length_c   1.000
_cell.angle_alpha   90.00
_cell.angle_beta   90.00
_cell.angle_gamma   90.00
#
_symmetry.space_group_name_H-M   'P 1'
#
loop_
_entity.id
_entity.type
_entity.pdbx_description
1 polymer ?
#
loop_
_entity_poly.entity_id
_entity_poly.type
_entity_poly.pdbx_seq_one_letter_code
_entity_poly.pdbx_strand_id
1 'polypeptide(L)'
;MDPSNGVRRDLAYIRGLMEGNEQMEKRPESNVLKRMIQLLDAMAEEHDQLRLRLTELEDYVEAVDVDLNELELLLYEEDEETGWEEEEDIGFWEVHCPGCDESLLVDEEIFADGPEMDVLCPHCDKVVLVNDEGDVWEKGERARTGADLH
;
A
#
# COMPACT_ATOMS: atom_id res chain seq x y z
N MET A 1 -16.75 -30.60 1.54
CA MET A 1 -17.54 -30.68 0.29
C MET A 1 -17.66 -29.29 -0.28
N ASP A 2 -17.30 -29.07 -1.55
CA ASP A 2 -17.49 -27.79 -2.22
C ASP A 2 -18.99 -27.45 -2.36
N PRO A 3 -19.46 -26.30 -1.84
CA PRO A 3 -20.86 -25.86 -1.95
C PRO A 3 -21.39 -25.73 -3.38
N SER A 4 -20.55 -25.46 -4.40
CA SER A 4 -20.98 -25.29 -5.81
C SER A 4 -21.59 -26.58 -6.38
N ASN A 5 -21.04 -27.73 -6.00
CA ASN A 5 -21.60 -29.03 -6.36
C ASN A 5 -22.99 -29.28 -5.76
N GLY A 6 -23.43 -28.48 -4.80
CA GLY A 6 -24.81 -28.49 -4.31
C GLY A 6 -25.77 -27.90 -5.35
N VAL A 7 -25.48 -26.69 -5.85
CA VAL A 7 -26.39 -25.95 -6.73
C VAL A 7 -26.65 -26.68 -8.05
N ARG A 8 -25.60 -27.16 -8.72
CA ARG A 8 -25.77 -27.93 -9.97
C ARG A 8 -26.49 -29.26 -9.74
N ARG A 9 -26.24 -29.93 -8.61
CA ARG A 9 -26.88 -31.19 -8.26
C ARG A 9 -28.37 -30.99 -7.94
N ASP A 10 -28.70 -29.91 -7.24
CA ASP A 10 -30.08 -29.53 -6.92
C ASP A 10 -30.84 -29.13 -8.18
N LEU A 11 -30.21 -28.38 -9.11
CA LEU A 11 -30.81 -28.06 -10.42
C LEU A 11 -31.07 -29.31 -11.25
N ALA A 12 -30.10 -30.24 -11.33
CA ALA A 12 -30.27 -31.52 -12.02
C ALA A 12 -31.39 -32.36 -11.41
N TYR A 13 -31.51 -32.37 -10.08
CA TYR A 13 -32.58 -33.06 -9.36
C TYR A 13 -33.96 -32.45 -9.67
N ILE A 14 -34.09 -31.12 -9.61
CA ILE A 14 -35.34 -30.41 -9.92
C ILE A 14 -35.74 -30.63 -11.38
N ARG A 15 -34.78 -30.60 -12.32
CA ARG A 15 -35.04 -30.86 -13.73
C ARG A 15 -35.57 -32.29 -13.94
N GLY A 16 -34.94 -33.28 -13.32
CA GLY A 16 -35.40 -34.68 -13.36
C GLY A 16 -36.80 -34.87 -12.78
N LEU A 17 -37.13 -34.18 -11.69
CA LEU A 17 -38.48 -34.21 -11.10
C LEU A 17 -39.54 -33.60 -12.05
N MET A 18 -39.17 -32.58 -12.81
CA MET A 18 -40.06 -31.95 -13.80
C MET A 18 -40.29 -32.82 -15.03
N GLU A 19 -39.24 -33.44 -15.56
CA GLU A 19 -39.31 -34.34 -16.72
C GLU A 19 -40.07 -35.63 -16.39
N GLY A 20 -40.01 -36.10 -15.14
CA GLY A 20 -40.73 -37.31 -14.69
C GLY A 20 -42.23 -37.13 -14.44
N ASN A 21 -42.79 -35.94 -14.59
CA ASN A 21 -44.20 -35.66 -14.27
C ASN A 21 -44.98 -35.11 -15.48
N GLU A 22 -45.51 -36.03 -16.29
CA GLU A 22 -46.24 -35.74 -17.54
C GLU A 22 -47.45 -34.81 -17.38
N GLN A 23 -48.05 -34.74 -16.18
CA GLN A 23 -49.18 -33.83 -15.92
C GLN A 23 -48.74 -32.38 -15.73
N MET A 24 -47.53 -32.17 -15.20
CA MET A 24 -46.97 -30.85 -14.97
C MET A 24 -46.59 -30.18 -16.29
N GLU A 25 -46.19 -30.95 -17.30
CA GLU A 25 -45.81 -30.44 -18.62
C GLU A 25 -46.98 -29.80 -19.40
N LYS A 26 -48.21 -30.17 -19.08
CA LYS A 26 -49.43 -29.63 -19.71
C LYS A 26 -49.91 -28.32 -19.09
N ARG A 27 -49.29 -27.89 -17.98
CA ARG A 27 -49.69 -26.69 -17.24
C ARG A 27 -48.95 -25.45 -17.76
N PRO A 28 -49.61 -24.30 -17.91
CA PRO A 28 -48.95 -23.07 -18.38
C PRO A 28 -47.82 -22.61 -17.45
N GLU A 29 -47.92 -22.89 -16.14
CA GLU A 29 -46.90 -22.60 -15.13
C GLU A 29 -45.58 -23.36 -15.39
N SER A 30 -45.63 -24.48 -16.11
CA SER A 30 -44.45 -25.29 -16.46
C SER A 30 -43.47 -24.52 -17.33
N ASN A 31 -43.95 -23.65 -18.22
CA ASN A 31 -43.09 -22.83 -19.07
C ASN A 31 -42.29 -21.81 -18.24
N VAL A 32 -42.90 -21.23 -17.22
CA VAL A 32 -42.23 -20.30 -16.31
C VAL A 32 -41.16 -21.03 -15.51
N LEU A 33 -41.49 -22.19 -14.93
CA LEU A 33 -40.55 -23.01 -14.18
C LEU A 33 -39.36 -23.48 -15.05
N LYS A 34 -39.61 -23.94 -16.28
CA LYS A 34 -38.56 -24.31 -17.23
C LYS A 34 -37.62 -23.13 -17.51
N ARG A 35 -38.16 -21.92 -17.69
CA ARG A 35 -37.35 -20.71 -17.93
C ARG A 35 -36.54 -20.31 -16.68
N MET A 36 -37.11 -20.47 -15.49
CA MET A 36 -36.40 -20.22 -14.22
C MET A 36 -35.24 -21.19 -14.04
N ILE A 37 -35.44 -22.48 -14.30
CA ILE A 37 -34.37 -23.50 -14.22
C ILE A 37 -33.25 -23.16 -15.19
N GLN A 38 -33.57 -22.79 -16.44
CA GLN A 38 -32.56 -22.37 -17.42
C GLN A 38 -31.77 -21.14 -16.96
N LEU A 39 -32.43 -20.17 -16.33
CA LEU A 39 -31.75 -19.00 -15.79
C LEU A 39 -30.81 -19.39 -14.64
N LEU A 40 -31.26 -20.28 -13.75
CA LEU A 40 -30.43 -20.77 -12.64
C LEU A 40 -29.26 -21.63 -13.12
N ASP A 41 -29.46 -22.44 -14.16
CA ASP A 41 -28.38 -23.20 -14.82
C ASP A 41 -27.30 -22.24 -15.35
N ALA A 42 -27.71 -21.17 -16.06
CA ALA A 42 -26.78 -20.16 -16.56
C ALA A 42 -26.06 -19.41 -15.43
N MET A 43 -26.78 -19.08 -14.34
CA MET A 43 -26.16 -18.45 -13.16
C MET A 43 -25.16 -19.37 -12.47
N ALA A 44 -25.45 -20.67 -12.38
CA ALA A 44 -24.53 -21.65 -11.80
C ALA A 44 -23.26 -21.79 -12.65
N GLU A 45 -23.39 -21.71 -13.98
CA GLU A 45 -22.25 -21.74 -14.89
C GLU A 45 -21.37 -20.49 -14.79
N GLU A 46 -21.98 -19.29 -14.81
CA GLU A 46 -21.24 -18.03 -14.60
C GLU A 46 -20.57 -17.99 -13.21
N HIS A 47 -21.25 -18.49 -12.18
CA HIS A 47 -20.67 -18.59 -10.84
C HIS A 47 -19.43 -19.49 -10.81
N ASP A 48 -19.46 -20.64 -11.48
CA ASP A 48 -18.30 -21.53 -11.54
C ASP A 48 -17.13 -20.90 -12.31
N GLN A 49 -17.41 -20.14 -13.38
CA GLN A 49 -16.38 -19.36 -14.08
C GLN A 49 -15.78 -18.25 -13.21
N LEU A 50 -16.62 -17.54 -12.45
CA LEU A 50 -16.15 -16.52 -11.50
C LEU A 50 -15.24 -17.10 -10.44
N ARG A 51 -15.57 -18.30 -9.90
CA ARG A 51 -14.71 -18.97 -8.92
C ARG A 51 -13.37 -19.39 -9.50
N LEU A 52 -13.36 -19.89 -10.74
CA LEU A 52 -12.10 -20.23 -11.41
C LEU A 52 -11.20 -18.99 -11.50
N ARG A 53 -11.74 -17.86 -11.94
CA ARG A 53 -10.99 -16.60 -12.01
C ARG A 53 -10.54 -16.10 -10.63
N LEU A 54 -11.35 -16.32 -9.59
CA LEU A 54 -10.97 -15.96 -8.23
C LEU A 54 -9.79 -16.80 -7.75
N THR A 55 -9.81 -18.11 -7.97
CA THR A 55 -8.69 -19.00 -7.63
C THR A 55 -7.43 -18.61 -8.40
N GLU A 56 -7.54 -18.29 -9.70
CA GLU A 56 -6.40 -17.77 -10.46
C GLU A 56 -5.85 -16.46 -9.85
N LEU A 57 -6.73 -15.56 -9.39
CA LEU A 57 -6.31 -14.33 -8.71
C LEU A 57 -5.67 -14.61 -7.34
N GLU A 58 -6.16 -15.58 -6.59
CA GLU A 58 -5.55 -16.02 -5.32
C GLU A 58 -4.12 -16.50 -5.59
N ASP A 59 -3.91 -17.32 -6.62
CA ASP A 59 -2.58 -17.79 -7.04
C ASP A 59 -1.66 -16.62 -7.47
N TYR A 60 -2.18 -15.63 -8.20
CA TYR A 60 -1.41 -14.44 -8.56
C TYR A 60 -1.02 -13.60 -7.34
N VAL A 61 -1.91 -13.45 -6.36
CA VAL A 61 -1.62 -12.70 -5.13
C VAL A 61 -0.59 -13.44 -4.29
N GLU A 62 -0.66 -14.78 -4.20
CA GLU A 62 0.36 -15.59 -3.54
C GLU A 62 1.72 -15.45 -4.22
N ALA A 63 1.78 -15.44 -5.56
CA ALA A 63 3.01 -15.18 -6.29
C ALA A 63 3.60 -13.80 -5.98
N VAL A 64 2.76 -12.76 -5.91
CA VAL A 64 3.21 -11.40 -5.52
C VAL A 64 3.73 -11.38 -4.09
N ASP A 65 3.07 -12.07 -3.16
CA ASP A 65 3.50 -12.17 -1.76
C ASP A 65 4.89 -12.83 -1.64
N VAL A 66 5.12 -13.91 -2.40
CA VAL A 66 6.43 -14.57 -2.49
C VAL A 66 7.49 -13.63 -3.08
N ASP A 67 7.20 -12.96 -4.19
CA ASP A 67 8.14 -12.02 -4.82
C ASP A 67 8.51 -10.87 -3.87
N LEU A 68 7.54 -10.34 -3.11
CA LEU A 68 7.78 -9.29 -2.12
C LEU A 68 8.63 -9.80 -0.95
N ASN A 69 8.34 -11.00 -0.44
CA ASN A 69 9.16 -11.61 0.61
C ASN A 69 10.61 -11.85 0.13
N GLU A 70 10.84 -12.21 -1.14
CA GLU A 70 12.18 -12.29 -1.70
C GLU A 70 12.90 -10.93 -1.74
N LEU A 71 12.19 -9.84 -2.09
CA LEU A 71 12.74 -8.50 -2.04
C LEU A 71 13.05 -8.04 -0.61
N GLU A 72 12.16 -8.33 0.34
CA GLU A 72 12.37 -8.04 1.76
C GLU A 72 13.61 -8.76 2.28
N LEU A 73 13.79 -10.04 1.94
CA LEU A 73 15.00 -10.78 2.29
C LEU A 73 16.24 -10.14 1.67
N LEU A 74 16.22 -9.74 0.40
CA LEU A 74 17.37 -9.07 -0.22
C LEU A 74 17.73 -7.74 0.45
N LEU A 75 16.73 -6.92 0.80
CA LEU A 75 16.96 -5.63 1.45
C LEU A 75 17.42 -5.81 2.91
N TYR A 76 16.79 -6.70 3.65
CA TYR A 76 17.10 -6.91 5.07
C TYR A 76 18.35 -7.77 5.30
N GLU A 77 18.69 -8.70 4.39
CA GLU A 77 19.98 -9.40 4.44
C GLU A 77 21.16 -8.46 4.13
N GLU A 78 20.97 -7.42 3.31
CA GLU A 78 21.97 -6.38 3.07
C GLU A 78 22.15 -5.46 4.31
N ASP A 79 21.09 -5.29 5.12
CA ASP A 79 21.10 -4.60 6.42
C ASP A 79 21.64 -5.43 7.61
N GLU A 80 21.85 -6.76 7.45
CA GLU A 80 22.50 -7.57 8.49
C GLU A 80 24.03 -7.70 8.27
N GLU A 81 24.53 -7.51 7.04
CA GLU A 81 25.98 -7.46 6.75
C GLU A 81 26.54 -6.01 6.79
N THR A 82 25.68 -5.01 6.69
CA THR A 82 25.96 -3.62 7.07
C THR A 82 25.04 -3.29 8.22
N GLY A 83 25.52 -3.24 9.46
CA GLY A 83 24.66 -3.11 10.64
C GLY A 83 23.85 -1.81 10.66
N TRP A 84 22.73 -1.74 9.95
CA TRP A 84 21.74 -0.68 10.03
C TRP A 84 20.74 -0.97 11.18
N GLU A 85 21.25 -1.52 12.29
CA GLU A 85 20.72 -1.15 13.60
C GLU A 85 21.26 0.26 13.88
N GLU A 86 20.35 1.21 14.05
CA GLU A 86 20.58 2.68 14.03
C GLU A 86 20.52 3.15 12.55
N GLU A 87 19.52 3.94 12.15
CA GLU A 87 19.78 5.38 11.97
C GLU A 87 21.26 5.66 12.29
N GLU A 88 22.16 5.31 11.36
CA GLU A 88 23.46 5.97 11.32
C GLU A 88 23.08 7.44 11.24
N ASP A 89 23.08 8.05 12.42
CA ASP A 89 23.32 9.44 12.62
C ASP A 89 24.65 9.67 11.90
N ILE A 90 24.58 9.86 10.58
CA ILE A 90 25.73 10.06 9.70
C ILE A 90 26.45 11.37 10.07
N GLY A 91 26.08 12.00 11.19
CA GLY A 91 26.53 13.28 11.64
C GLY A 91 26.09 14.35 10.65
N PHE A 92 24.97 14.19 9.95
CA PHE A 92 24.48 15.19 9.01
C PHE A 92 22.99 15.48 9.19
N TRP A 93 22.64 16.75 9.31
CA TRP A 93 21.27 17.24 9.25
C TRP A 93 20.94 17.82 7.90
N GLU A 94 19.78 17.42 7.36
CA GLU A 94 19.20 18.06 6.18
C GLU A 94 18.34 19.25 6.61
N VAL A 95 18.72 20.44 6.16
CA VAL A 95 17.97 21.68 6.44
C VAL A 95 17.71 22.47 5.15
N HIS A 96 16.65 23.27 5.12
CA HIS A 96 16.32 24.08 3.95
C HIS A 96 16.86 25.51 4.08
N CYS A 97 17.51 26.01 3.04
CA CYS A 97 17.99 27.39 3.02
C CYS A 97 16.80 28.38 2.92
N PRO A 98 16.56 29.28 3.89
CA PRO A 98 15.48 30.27 3.81
C PRO A 98 15.64 31.27 2.65
N GLY A 99 16.85 31.38 2.10
CA GLY A 99 17.16 32.31 1.01
C GLY A 99 16.86 31.80 -0.40
N CYS A 100 16.91 30.49 -0.64
CA CYS A 100 16.73 29.88 -1.97
C CYS A 100 15.92 28.57 -1.98
N ASP A 101 15.50 28.08 -0.82
CA ASP A 101 14.69 26.85 -0.63
C ASP A 101 15.37 25.53 -1.04
N GLU A 102 16.68 25.58 -1.30
CA GLU A 102 17.49 24.39 -1.59
C GLU A 102 17.86 23.65 -0.30
N SER A 103 17.93 22.32 -0.34
CA SER A 103 18.37 21.53 0.81
C SER A 103 19.89 21.62 1.01
N LEU A 104 20.29 21.64 2.27
CA LEU A 104 21.65 21.74 2.76
C LEU A 104 21.91 20.58 3.72
N LEU A 105 22.98 19.83 3.50
CA LEU A 105 23.48 18.88 4.49
C LEU A 105 24.51 19.57 5.38
N VAL A 106 24.27 19.55 6.69
CA VAL A 106 25.05 20.23 7.72
C VAL A 106 25.64 19.19 8.64
N ASP A 107 26.97 19.18 8.77
CA ASP A 107 27.68 18.24 9.64
C ASP A 107 27.42 18.57 11.13
N GLU A 108 27.03 17.60 11.94
CA GLU A 108 26.78 17.77 13.37
C GLU A 108 28.03 18.18 14.15
N GLU A 109 29.23 17.82 13.68
CA GLU A 109 30.49 18.19 14.32
C GLU A 109 30.68 19.71 14.39
N ILE A 110 30.01 20.49 13.54
CA ILE A 110 30.11 21.96 13.59
C ILE A 110 29.50 22.56 14.86
N PHE A 111 28.61 21.83 15.55
CA PHE A 111 27.98 22.25 16.80
C PHE A 111 28.81 21.87 18.04
N ALA A 112 29.97 21.22 17.87
CA ALA A 112 30.84 20.82 18.98
C ALA A 112 31.31 22.01 19.84
N ASP A 113 31.45 23.19 19.24
CA ASP A 113 31.90 24.41 19.89
C ASP A 113 30.74 25.33 20.37
N GLY A 114 29.48 24.97 20.11
CA GLY A 114 28.30 25.71 20.56
C GLY A 114 26.99 25.31 19.84
N PRO A 115 25.83 25.66 20.42
CA PRO A 115 24.52 25.19 19.93
C PRO A 115 24.07 25.83 18.59
N GLU A 116 24.85 26.77 18.03
CA GLU A 116 24.49 27.51 16.82
C GLU A 116 25.72 27.84 15.99
N MET A 117 25.60 27.67 14.67
CA MET A 117 26.71 27.93 13.75
C MET A 117 26.26 28.68 12.49
N ASP A 118 27.14 29.55 11.99
CA ASP A 118 26.99 30.22 10.71
C ASP A 118 27.41 29.28 9.57
N VAL A 119 26.47 28.88 8.71
CA VAL A 119 26.71 28.01 7.55
C VAL A 119 26.52 28.81 6.25
N LEU A 120 27.42 28.65 5.29
CA LEU A 120 27.30 29.28 3.97
C LEU A 120 26.53 28.37 3.02
N CYS A 121 25.42 28.84 2.47
CA CYS A 121 24.67 28.10 1.45
C CYS A 121 25.45 28.09 0.12
N PRO A 122 25.78 26.91 -0.45
CA PRO A 122 26.51 26.79 -1.71
C PRO A 122 25.67 27.17 -2.94
N HIS A 123 24.34 27.29 -2.80
CA HIS A 123 23.45 27.65 -3.90
C HIS A 123 23.29 29.16 -4.07
N CYS A 124 23.21 29.92 -2.97
CA CYS A 124 22.92 31.36 -3.02
C CYS A 124 23.95 32.26 -2.31
N ASP A 125 25.04 31.69 -1.81
CA ASP A 125 26.12 32.37 -1.08
C ASP A 125 25.66 33.20 0.14
N LYS A 126 24.45 32.95 0.64
CA LYS A 126 23.95 33.56 1.88
C LYS A 126 24.44 32.77 3.08
N VAL A 127 24.77 33.50 4.14
CA VAL A 127 25.07 32.92 5.46
C VAL A 127 23.76 32.72 6.22
N VAL A 128 23.49 31.48 6.60
CA VAL A 128 22.35 31.07 7.40
C VAL A 128 22.84 30.63 8.79
N LEU A 129 22.02 30.85 9.81
CA LEU A 129 22.28 30.36 11.16
C LEU A 129 21.51 29.06 11.35
N VAL A 130 22.21 27.99 11.72
CA VAL A 130 21.62 26.67 12.03
C VAL A 130 21.86 26.39 13.52
N ASN A 131 20.90 25.80 14.23
CA ASN A 131 21.08 25.34 15.61
C ASN A 131 21.13 23.80 15.72
N ASP A 132 21.46 23.34 16.93
CA ASP A 132 21.49 21.95 17.37
C ASP A 132 20.11 21.23 17.42
N GLU A 133 19.05 21.89 16.93
CA GLU A 133 17.68 21.35 16.85
C GLU A 133 17.15 21.31 15.40
N GLY A 134 17.98 21.67 14.41
CA GLY A 134 17.62 21.66 12.98
C GLY A 134 16.86 22.90 12.46
N ASP A 135 16.72 23.93 13.29
CA ASP A 135 16.14 25.22 12.88
C ASP A 135 17.13 26.07 12.08
N VAL A 136 16.65 26.75 11.04
CA VAL A 136 17.44 27.64 10.18
C VAL A 136 16.85 29.04 10.10
N TRP A 137 17.70 30.05 10.25
CA TRP A 137 17.33 31.46 10.12
C TRP A 137 18.25 32.23 9.18
N GLU A 138 17.74 33.28 8.53
CA GLU A 138 18.61 34.25 7.87
C GLU A 138 19.33 35.10 8.93
N LYS A 139 20.64 35.30 8.73
CA LYS A 139 21.47 36.12 9.62
C LYS A 139 21.02 37.59 9.57
N GLY A 140 20.12 37.95 10.50
CA GLY A 140 19.46 39.27 10.58
C GLY A 140 18.01 39.23 11.08
N GLU A 141 17.36 38.06 11.10
CA GLU A 141 15.97 37.92 11.56
C GLU A 141 15.84 37.66 13.07
N ARG A 142 16.79 36.95 13.69
CA ARG A 142 16.80 36.64 15.14
C ARG A 142 16.92 37.88 16.04
N ALA A 143 17.47 38.98 15.53
CA ALA A 143 17.49 40.27 16.23
C ALA A 143 16.09 40.88 16.43
N ARG A 144 15.05 40.36 15.76
CA ARG A 144 13.65 40.81 15.91
C ARG A 144 12.81 39.94 16.83
N THR A 145 13.23 38.70 17.12
CA THR A 145 12.48 37.78 17.99
C THR A 145 13.03 37.71 19.42
N GLY A 146 14.27 38.15 19.67
CA GLY A 146 14.87 38.19 21.01
C GLY A 146 14.50 39.40 21.90
N ALA A 147 13.48 40.20 21.54
CA ALA A 147 13.08 41.39 22.31
C ALA A 147 11.86 41.20 23.23
N ASP A 148 11.23 40.03 23.25
CA ASP A 148 10.06 39.75 24.08
C ASP A 148 10.24 38.47 24.88
N LEU A 149 11.11 38.49 25.91
CA LEU A 149 11.09 37.54 27.04
C LEU A 149 11.87 38.16 28.24
N HIS A 150 11.29 39.20 28.83
CA HIS A 150 11.48 39.58 30.23
C HIS A 150 10.12 39.86 30.87
#